data_AF-A0A6J4RRS0-F1
#
_entry.id   AF-A0A6J4RRS0-F1
#
_cell.length_a   1.000
_cell.length_b   1.000
_cell.length_c   1.000
_cell.angle_alpha   90.00
_cell.angle_beta   90.00
_cell.angle_gamma   90.00
#
_symmetry.space_group_name_H-M   'P 1'
#
loop_
_entity.id
_entity.type
_entity.pdbx_description
1 polymer ?
#
loop_
_entity_poly.entity_id
_entity_poly.type
_entity_poly.pdbx_seq_one_letter_code
_entity_poly.pdbx_strand_id
1 'polypeptide(L)'
;MPTTVRIKPEVITEHRLRIEMYGLEDEDIENTIRMKGWAWVLARKGWAYAGEPDFIFRQIREVVIALPDIAFEEESIEESIRTVEAKARSDEELEEGRALLRRAFEKTGQLERAEPYL
;
A
#
# COMPACT_ATOMS: atom_id res chain seq x y z
N MET A 1 -14.54 9.70 -6.53
CA MET A 1 -14.78 8.38 -5.92
C MET A 1 -13.48 7.98 -5.28
N PRO A 2 -13.46 7.39 -4.08
CA PRO A 2 -12.21 7.10 -3.41
C PRO A 2 -11.34 6.16 -4.24
N THR A 3 -10.04 6.45 -4.30
CA THR A 3 -9.08 5.58 -4.97
C THR A 3 -9.01 4.26 -4.21
N THR A 4 -9.23 3.16 -4.92
CA THR A 4 -9.16 1.82 -4.31
C THR A 4 -7.73 1.33 -4.29
N VAL A 5 -7.24 0.90 -3.13
CA VAL A 5 -5.87 0.40 -2.93
C VAL A 5 -5.88 -1.08 -2.57
N ARG A 6 -4.91 -1.83 -3.12
CA ARG A 6 -4.61 -3.23 -2.77
C ARG A 6 -3.11 -3.38 -2.59
N ILE A 7 -2.68 -4.18 -1.61
CA ILE A 7 -1.28 -4.59 -1.48
C ILE A 7 -1.22 -6.09 -1.76
N LYS A 8 -0.51 -6.46 -2.81
CA LYS A 8 -0.38 -7.84 -3.28
C LYS A 8 1.08 -8.29 -3.21
N PRO A 9 1.34 -9.60 -3.01
CA PRO A 9 2.68 -10.13 -3.15
C PRO A 9 3.16 -9.97 -4.59
N GLU A 10 4.40 -9.51 -4.78
CA GLU A 10 5.01 -9.50 -6.11
C GLU A 10 5.51 -10.91 -6.44
N VAL A 11 5.05 -11.45 -7.56
CA VAL A 11 5.24 -12.86 -7.94
C VAL A 11 6.56 -13.05 -8.71
N ILE A 12 7.09 -11.99 -9.32
CA ILE A 12 8.32 -12.06 -10.13
C ILE A 12 9.58 -11.90 -9.26
N THR A 13 9.48 -11.23 -8.11
CA THR A 13 10.63 -10.93 -7.24
C THR A 13 10.28 -11.16 -5.78
N GLU A 14 10.98 -12.11 -5.15
CA GLU A 14 10.66 -12.69 -3.84
C GLU A 14 10.59 -11.69 -2.68
N HIS A 15 11.37 -10.60 -2.71
CA HIS A 15 11.41 -9.60 -1.64
C HIS A 15 10.57 -8.34 -1.91
N ARG A 16 9.74 -8.34 -2.95
CA ARG A 16 8.94 -7.17 -3.34
C ARG A 16 7.46 -7.36 -3.04
N LEU A 17 6.75 -6.24 -2.97
CA LEU A 17 5.30 -6.16 -3.01
C LEU A 17 4.85 -5.21 -4.10
N ARG A 18 3.59 -5.38 -4.53
CA ARG A 18 2.92 -4.54 -5.51
C ARG A 18 1.76 -3.83 -4.82
N ILE A 19 1.79 -2.49 -4.83
CA ILE A 19 0.64 -1.68 -4.45
C ILE A 19 -0.13 -1.36 -5.73
N GLU A 20 -1.38 -1.80 -5.79
CA GLU A 20 -2.29 -1.50 -6.89
C GLU A 20 -3.24 -0.40 -6.47
N MET A 21 -3.42 0.59 -7.33
CA MET A 21 -4.35 1.69 -7.15
C MET A 21 -5.30 1.76 -8.34
N TYR A 22 -6.60 1.90 -8.07
CA TYR A 22 -7.64 1.96 -9.09
C TYR A 22 -8.51 3.20 -8.90
N GLY A 23 -8.87 3.83 -10.02
CA GLY A 23 -9.75 5.01 -10.00
C GLY A 23 -9.01 6.30 -9.68
N LEU A 24 -7.71 6.36 -9.95
CA LEU A 24 -6.90 7.56 -9.77
C LEU A 24 -7.44 8.72 -10.62
N GLU A 25 -7.58 9.89 -10.01
CA GLU A 25 -7.82 11.15 -10.72
C GLU A 25 -6.51 11.70 -11.31
N ASP A 26 -6.61 12.64 -12.24
CA ASP A 26 -5.45 13.13 -12.99
C ASP A 26 -4.37 13.77 -12.07
N GLU A 27 -4.78 14.46 -10.99
CA GLU A 27 -3.87 15.02 -9.98
C GLU A 27 -3.15 13.92 -9.18
N ASP A 28 -3.83 12.82 -8.85
CA ASP A 28 -3.23 11.68 -8.14
C ASP A 28 -2.25 10.93 -9.03
N ILE A 29 -2.54 10.85 -10.34
CA ILE A 29 -1.62 10.29 -11.34
C ILE A 29 -0.34 11.13 -11.41
N GLU A 30 -0.45 12.45 -11.50
CA GLU A 30 0.72 13.35 -11.52
C GLU A 30 1.54 13.26 -10.23
N ASN A 31 0.89 13.21 -9.07
CA ASN A 31 1.56 13.03 -7.79
C ASN A 31 2.24 11.67 -7.67
N THR A 32 1.60 10.60 -8.14
CA THR A 32 2.17 9.24 -8.15
C THR A 32 3.39 9.15 -9.06
N ILE A 33 3.34 9.75 -10.26
CA ILE A 33 4.46 9.79 -11.22
C ILE A 33 5.61 10.66 -10.68
N ARG A 34 5.30 11.82 -10.08
CA ARG A 34 6.32 12.72 -9.49
C ARG A 34 7.02 12.12 -8.29
N MET A 35 6.30 11.39 -7.43
CA MET A 35 6.89 10.80 -6.23
C MET A 35 7.74 9.56 -6.54
N LYS A 36 7.50 8.83 -7.64
CA LYS A 36 8.09 7.49 -7.83
C LYS A 36 8.55 7.23 -9.26
N GLY A 37 9.86 7.29 -9.48
CA GLY A 37 10.52 6.95 -10.75
C GLY A 37 10.37 5.48 -11.23
N TRP A 38 9.49 4.68 -10.61
CA TRP A 38 9.22 3.27 -10.93
C TRP A 38 7.72 2.96 -11.00
N ALA A 39 6.85 3.97 -11.00
CA ALA A 39 5.41 3.79 -11.14
C ALA A 39 5.03 3.54 -12.61
N TRP A 40 4.29 2.46 -12.86
CA TRP A 40 3.62 2.26 -14.16
C TRP A 40 2.18 2.72 -14.02
N VAL A 41 1.79 3.74 -14.78
CA VAL A 41 0.43 4.25 -14.82
C VAL A 41 -0.22 3.85 -16.13
N LEU A 42 -1.20 2.95 -16.05
CA LEU A 42 -1.95 2.46 -17.21
C LEU A 42 -3.43 2.78 -16.99
N ALA A 43 -3.95 3.77 -17.72
CA ALA A 43 -5.38 4.12 -17.77
C ALA A 43 -6.08 4.17 -16.39
N ARG A 44 -5.67 5.10 -15.51
CA ARG A 44 -6.18 5.29 -14.12
C ARG A 44 -5.95 4.12 -13.17
N LYS A 45 -5.09 3.18 -13.56
CA LYS A 45 -4.52 2.14 -12.70
C LYS A 45 -3.06 2.46 -12.47
N GLY A 46 -2.64 2.52 -11.21
CA GLY A 46 -1.27 2.75 -10.81
C GLY A 46 -0.69 1.52 -10.13
N TRP A 47 0.54 1.16 -10.46
CA TRP A 47 1.31 0.18 -9.70
C TRP A 47 2.57 0.80 -9.13
N ALA A 48 2.76 0.64 -7.82
CA ALA A 48 4.02 0.97 -7.15
C ALA A 48 4.70 -0.32 -6.69
N TYR A 49 5.95 -0.50 -7.11
CA TYR A 49 6.80 -1.61 -6.69
C TYR A 49 7.72 -1.15 -5.57
N ALA A 50 7.76 -1.90 -4.49
CA ALA A 50 8.72 -1.71 -3.41
C ALA A 50 9.82 -2.76 -3.53
N GLY A 51 11.03 -2.32 -3.91
CA GLY A 51 12.17 -3.19 -4.19
C GLY A 51 13.03 -3.56 -2.99
N GLU A 52 13.02 -2.70 -1.97
CA GLU A 52 13.80 -2.80 -0.75
C GLU A 52 12.86 -2.53 0.45
N PRO A 53 13.12 -3.08 1.65
CA PRO A 53 12.19 -2.94 2.78
C PRO A 53 12.02 -1.51 3.29
N ASP A 54 13.08 -0.69 3.28
CA ASP A 54 12.96 0.77 3.45
C ASP A 54 11.98 1.39 2.46
N PHE A 55 11.92 0.83 1.24
CA PHE A 55 10.98 1.24 0.22
C PHE A 55 9.56 0.78 0.54
N ILE A 56 9.34 -0.41 1.12
CA ILE A 56 8.00 -0.91 1.52
C ILE A 56 7.35 0.06 2.51
N PHE A 57 8.04 0.39 3.60
CA PHE A 57 7.50 1.27 4.63
C PHE A 57 7.35 2.71 4.14
N ARG A 58 8.31 3.19 3.34
CA ARG A 58 8.19 4.47 2.62
C ARG A 58 6.98 4.46 1.69
N GLN A 59 6.69 3.36 0.98
CA GLN A 59 5.53 3.30 0.09
C GLN A 59 4.21 3.32 0.84
N ILE A 60 4.06 2.59 1.93
CA ILE A 60 2.84 2.66 2.75
C ILE A 60 2.65 4.09 3.27
N ARG A 61 3.71 4.73 3.76
CA ARG A 61 3.67 6.11 4.26
C ARG A 61 3.32 7.12 3.17
N GLU A 62 3.91 7.00 1.99
CA GLU A 62 3.77 7.99 0.93
C GLU A 62 2.58 7.77 0.00
N VAL A 63 2.13 6.52 -0.18
CA VAL A 63 1.04 6.18 -1.10
C VAL A 63 -0.27 6.07 -0.33
N VAL A 64 -0.24 5.42 0.83
CA VAL A 64 -1.46 5.16 1.59
C VAL A 64 -1.75 6.30 2.56
N ILE A 65 -0.75 6.77 3.29
CA ILE A 65 -0.98 7.85 4.26
C ILE A 65 -1.05 9.22 3.57
N ALA A 66 -0.26 9.49 2.52
CA ALA A 66 -0.23 10.84 1.92
C ALA A 66 -1.34 11.12 0.89
N LEU A 67 -1.88 10.13 0.18
CA LEU A 67 -2.94 10.37 -0.82
C LEU A 67 -4.29 10.66 -0.14
N PRO A 68 -5.00 11.75 -0.46
CA PRO A 68 -6.35 11.99 0.04
C PRO A 68 -7.35 10.98 -0.55
N ASP A 69 -8.49 10.77 0.13
CA ASP A 69 -9.64 10.00 -0.38
C ASP A 69 -9.29 8.60 -0.93
N ILE A 70 -8.59 7.79 -0.13
CA ILE A 70 -8.30 6.39 -0.46
C ILE A 70 -9.11 5.42 0.40
N ALA A 71 -9.34 4.22 -0.12
CA ALA A 71 -9.92 3.11 0.63
C ALA A 71 -9.25 1.79 0.22
N PHE A 72 -8.99 0.92 1.19
CA PHE A 72 -8.60 -0.47 0.92
C PHE A 72 -9.82 -1.25 0.42
N GLU A 73 -9.61 -2.11 -0.57
CA GLU A 73 -10.65 -3.08 -0.92
C GLU A 73 -10.83 -4.07 0.24
N GLU A 74 -12.07 -4.25 0.71
CA GLU A 74 -12.38 -5.01 1.92
C GLU A 74 -11.86 -6.45 1.89
N GLU A 75 -12.00 -7.13 0.75
CA GLU A 75 -11.54 -8.51 0.57
C GLU A 75 -10.00 -8.62 0.55
N SER A 76 -9.29 -7.50 0.36
CA SER A 76 -7.83 -7.45 0.29
C SER A 76 -7.15 -7.04 1.59
N ILE A 77 -7.90 -6.69 2.64
CA ILE A 77 -7.35 -6.20 3.92
C ILE A 77 -6.46 -7.26 4.58
N GLU A 78 -6.96 -8.49 4.73
CA GLU A 78 -6.21 -9.61 5.31
C GLU A 78 -4.94 -9.92 4.51
N GLU A 79 -5.06 -9.98 3.18
CA GLU A 79 -3.92 -10.24 2.29
C GLU A 79 -2.89 -9.11 2.33
N SER A 80 -3.33 -7.86 2.44
CA SER A 80 -2.46 -6.69 2.56
C SER A 80 -1.62 -6.77 3.84
N ILE A 81 -2.26 -7.14 4.96
CA ILE A 81 -1.57 -7.32 6.25
C ILE A 81 -0.56 -8.47 6.13
N ARG A 82 -1.02 -9.66 5.72
CA ARG A 82 -0.14 -10.83 5.56
C ARG A 82 1.03 -10.57 4.61
N THR A 83 0.81 -9.79 3.55
CA THR A 83 1.87 -9.44 2.60
C THR A 83 2.94 -8.58 3.27
N VAL A 84 2.55 -7.59 4.09
CA VAL A 84 3.53 -6.77 4.81
C VAL A 84 4.28 -7.61 5.83
N GLU A 85 3.59 -8.47 6.57
CA GLU A 85 4.22 -9.37 7.56
C GLU A 85 5.21 -10.34 6.92
N ALA A 86 4.81 -10.98 5.82
CA ALA A 86 5.66 -11.94 5.11
C ALA A 86 6.89 -11.30 4.44
N LYS A 87 6.89 -9.98 4.24
CA LYS A 87 7.99 -9.25 3.59
C LYS A 87 8.89 -8.52 4.58
N ALA A 88 8.51 -8.45 5.86
CA ALA A 88 9.38 -7.96 6.92
C ALA A 88 10.56 -8.92 7.12
N ARG A 89 11.77 -8.38 7.25
CA ARG A 89 12.99 -9.18 7.44
C ARG A 89 13.43 -9.30 8.90
N SER A 90 12.84 -8.49 9.77
CA SER A 90 13.13 -8.44 11.20
C SER A 90 11.86 -8.12 11.98
N ASP A 91 11.89 -8.38 13.29
CA ASP A 91 10.79 -8.03 14.20
C ASP A 91 10.57 -6.51 14.25
N GLU A 92 11.63 -5.71 14.15
CA GLU A 92 11.55 -4.25 14.08
C GLU A 92 10.82 -3.77 12.81
N GLU A 93 11.17 -4.35 11.65
CA GLU A 93 10.48 -4.06 10.38
C GLU A 93 9.01 -4.50 10.44
N LEU A 94 8.72 -5.62 11.10
CA LEU A 94 7.36 -6.12 11.28
C LEU A 94 6.51 -5.17 12.13
N GLU A 95 7.05 -4.70 13.25
CA GLU A 95 6.38 -3.72 14.13
C GLU A 95 6.13 -2.39 13.41
N GLU A 96 7.10 -1.87 12.67
CA GLU A 96 6.93 -0.66 11.86
C GLU A 96 5.83 -0.85 10.80
N GLY A 97 5.85 -1.98 10.09
CA GLY A 97 4.84 -2.32 9.08
C GLY A 97 3.43 -2.36 9.65
N ARG A 98 3.24 -3.03 10.79
CA ARG A 98 1.95 -3.10 11.49
C ARG A 98 1.48 -1.72 11.97
N ALA A 99 2.38 -0.91 12.52
CA ALA A 99 2.06 0.45 12.95
C ALA A 99 1.61 1.34 11.79
N LEU A 100 2.27 1.24 10.63
CA LEU A 100 1.91 1.97 9.43
C LEU A 100 0.55 1.53 8.86
N LEU A 101 0.29 0.23 8.81
CA LEU A 101 -1.00 -0.32 8.38
C LEU A 101 -2.14 0.13 9.31
N ARG A 102 -1.94 0.05 10.63
CA ARG A 102 -2.92 0.53 11.61
C ARG A 102 -3.29 1.99 11.37
N ARG A 103 -2.30 2.85 11.21
CA ARG A 103 -2.51 4.28 10.93
C ARG A 103 -3.23 4.52 9.59
N ALA A 104 -2.94 3.70 8.59
CA ALA A 104 -3.64 3.75 7.30
C ALA A 104 -5.11 3.34 7.44
N PHE A 105 -5.42 2.29 8.20
CA PHE A 105 -6.80 1.86 8.43
C PHE A 105 -7.59 2.85 9.29
N GLU A 106 -6.96 3.48 10.29
CA GLU A 106 -7.56 4.57 11.06
C GLU A 106 -7.95 5.74 10.16
N LYS A 107 -7.03 6.18 9.29
CA LYS A 107 -7.26 7.29 8.35
C LYS A 107 -8.44 7.01 7.41
N THR A 108 -8.56 5.76 6.96
CA THR A 108 -9.59 5.33 5.98
C THR A 108 -10.91 4.92 6.64
N GLY A 109 -10.99 4.88 7.96
CA GLY A 109 -12.17 4.43 8.70
C GLY A 109 -12.37 2.90 8.65
N GLN A 110 -11.35 2.14 8.28
CA GLN A 110 -11.41 0.68 8.08
C GLN A 110 -10.75 -0.12 9.21
N LEU A 111 -10.40 0.53 10.33
CA LEU A 111 -9.71 -0.12 11.44
C LEU A 111 -10.51 -1.29 12.04
N GLU A 112 -11.81 -1.11 12.31
CA GLU A 112 -12.65 -2.18 12.88
C GLU A 112 -12.67 -3.44 11.99
N ARG A 113 -12.59 -3.24 10.67
CA ARG A 113 -12.56 -4.34 9.70
C ARG A 113 -11.19 -5.03 9.64
N ALA A 114 -10.12 -4.29 9.91
CA ALA A 114 -8.75 -4.77 9.89
C ALA A 114 -8.29 -5.39 11.22
N GLU A 115 -8.89 -4.99 12.35
CA GLU A 115 -8.51 -5.40 13.70
C GLU A 115 -8.42 -6.92 13.93
N PRO A 116 -9.27 -7.79 13.32
CA PRO A 116 -9.13 -9.23 13.46
C PRO A 116 -7.83 -9.82 12.88
N TYR A 117 -7.09 -9.04 12.09
CA TYR A 117 -5.91 -9.49 11.35
C TYR A 117 -4.61 -8.78 11.77
N LEU A 118 -4.69 -7.73 12.59
CA LEU A 118 -3.53 -6.94 13.08
C LEU A 118 -2.93 -7.56 14.35
#